data_AF-A0A022XQZ8-F1
#
_entry.id   AF-A0A022XQZ8-F1
#
_cell.length_a   1.000
_cell.length_b   1.000
_cell.length_c   1.000
_cell.angle_alpha   90.00
_cell.angle_beta   90.00
_cell.angle_gamma   90.00
#
_symmetry.space_group_name_H-M   'P 1'
#
loop_
_entity.id
_entity.type
_entity.pdbx_description
1 polymer ?
#
loop_
_entity_poly.entity_id
_entity_poly.type
_entity_poly.pdbx_seq_one_letter_code
_entity_poly.pdbx_strand_id
1 'polypeptide(L)'
;MEHTECHNGGHECVPAYLRASRPLRIFTELYVGIERNKIRDIERTIELITAKHSLTSPPGDITLEEEIRDVWAMLFDFVIHTKFNNPMLDSAVLLLINLTHSVPITQEVHDPNSKIPQIIRNLNKVWKDATGKDMKIFVKKRKPTPKTRESSDGGDPPSDTSEGGILLPTTEEDSDKPDDTNKENGKAGKQDENENCTSTGATLPDSDKNGVSGTEVPIVREIIRVDGHALWTELPLLHTYLDAQFLKIGRLERKQRCSLTSFLGRIIAGGLGYQYFSCMALWFIRETLETPRAIIEEEVGSDEDEYGSYSQEDEAKNKKRQAKEKRKREQDKYDTMDKVEKEFANLTLNDLLFPCITLFATCSKTLAALSVSSPTINGPGKNRLTNIGELATNFVKEKEEGFSIQRWMFWKSRLKKIASLGVQPLSRSARLAFNLLCNSGRFSGIELPGDREFMKRSLEYLPEQSSLVDLFNSDLNWIDEEICP
;
A
#
# COMPACT_ATOMS: atom_id res chain seq x y z
N MET A 1 -19.80 -20.48 -27.26
CA MET A 1 -19.84 -21.33 -28.48
C MET A 1 -20.42 -22.66 -28.08
N GLU A 2 -21.68 -22.89 -28.42
CA GLU A 2 -22.37 -24.15 -28.13
C GLU A 2 -22.02 -25.20 -29.19
N HIS A 3 -22.02 -26.48 -28.81
CA HIS A 3 -21.78 -27.56 -29.75
C HIS A 3 -23.05 -27.81 -30.59
N THR A 4 -23.15 -27.14 -31.74
CA THR A 4 -23.99 -27.63 -32.83
C THR A 4 -23.53 -29.03 -33.20
N GLU A 5 -24.42 -30.02 -33.11
CA GLU A 5 -24.06 -31.42 -33.32
C GLU A 5 -23.70 -31.69 -34.79
N CYS A 6 -22.40 -31.76 -35.08
CA CYS A 6 -21.90 -32.14 -36.41
C CYS A 6 -22.15 -33.63 -36.69
N HIS A 7 -23.39 -33.96 -37.07
CA HIS A 7 -23.71 -35.26 -37.64
C HIS A 7 -22.93 -35.49 -38.95
N ASN A 8 -22.34 -36.68 -39.07
CA ASN A 8 -21.70 -37.25 -40.26
C ASN A 8 -20.40 -36.59 -40.76
N GLY A 9 -19.27 -37.07 -40.22
CA GLY A 9 -18.03 -37.26 -40.99
C GLY A 9 -16.95 -36.18 -40.83
N GLY A 10 -15.81 -36.57 -40.25
CA GLY A 10 -14.54 -35.82 -40.35
C GLY A 10 -14.44 -34.57 -39.47
N HIS A 11 -13.95 -34.71 -38.24
CA HIS A 11 -13.58 -33.57 -37.39
C HIS A 11 -12.27 -32.89 -37.83
N GLU A 12 -12.20 -32.34 -39.05
CA GLU A 12 -11.02 -31.61 -39.54
C GLU A 12 -10.71 -30.35 -38.70
N CYS A 13 -11.73 -29.78 -38.05
CA CYS A 13 -11.62 -28.63 -37.15
C CYS A 13 -10.81 -28.94 -35.87
N VAL A 14 -10.83 -30.19 -35.36
CA VAL A 14 -10.18 -30.53 -34.08
C VAL A 14 -8.65 -30.52 -34.19
N PRO A 15 -8.02 -31.11 -35.23
CA PRO A 15 -6.60 -30.90 -35.50
C PRO A 15 -6.20 -29.43 -35.68
N ALA A 16 -7.06 -28.58 -36.27
CA ALA A 16 -6.79 -27.15 -36.39
C ALA A 16 -6.80 -26.44 -35.02
N TYR A 17 -7.82 -26.71 -34.20
CA TYR A 17 -7.91 -26.19 -32.83
C TYR A 17 -6.73 -26.62 -31.95
N LEU A 18 -6.33 -27.90 -32.02
CA LEU A 18 -5.16 -28.43 -31.30
C LEU A 18 -3.81 -27.87 -31.83
N ARG A 19 -3.75 -27.44 -33.09
CA ARG A 19 -2.59 -26.72 -33.64
C ARG A 19 -2.55 -25.25 -33.20
N ALA A 20 -3.69 -24.61 -32.94
CA ALA A 20 -3.78 -23.23 -32.44
C ALA A 20 -3.56 -23.13 -30.92
N SER A 21 -4.04 -24.11 -30.15
CA SER A 21 -3.94 -24.09 -28.68
C SER A 21 -2.51 -24.20 -28.15
N ARG A 22 -1.60 -24.87 -28.88
CA ARG A 22 -0.18 -24.98 -28.49
C ARG A 22 0.59 -23.65 -28.60
N PRO A 23 0.54 -22.90 -29.72
CA PRO A 23 1.03 -21.53 -29.78
C PRO A 23 0.40 -20.61 -28.74
N LEU A 24 -0.93 -20.64 -28.58
CA LEU A 24 -1.62 -19.82 -27.56
C LEU A 24 -1.12 -20.12 -26.14
N ARG A 25 -0.97 -21.40 -25.79
CA ARG A 25 -0.39 -21.81 -24.51
C ARG A 25 1.05 -21.29 -24.34
N ILE A 26 1.89 -21.40 -25.37
CA ILE A 26 3.27 -20.88 -25.34
C ILE A 26 3.28 -19.36 -25.19
N PHE A 27 2.42 -18.62 -25.88
CA PHE A 27 2.30 -17.17 -25.72
C PHE A 27 1.81 -16.78 -24.33
N THR A 28 0.86 -17.52 -23.73
CA THR A 28 0.42 -17.29 -22.35
C THR A 28 1.53 -17.62 -21.34
N GLU A 29 2.25 -18.73 -21.50
CA GLU A 29 3.39 -19.09 -20.65
C GLU A 29 4.55 -18.06 -20.76
N LEU A 30 4.82 -17.53 -21.96
CA LEU A 30 5.78 -16.45 -22.20
C LEU A 30 5.31 -15.11 -21.61
N TYR A 31 4.04 -14.73 -21.78
CA TYR A 31 3.48 -13.48 -21.26
C TYR A 31 3.48 -13.47 -19.72
N VAL A 32 3.02 -14.56 -19.10
CA VAL A 32 3.13 -14.77 -17.65
C VAL A 32 4.59 -14.81 -17.21
N GLY A 33 5.50 -15.33 -18.03
CA GLY A 33 6.95 -15.24 -17.82
C GLY A 33 7.48 -13.82 -17.79
N ILE A 34 7.07 -12.96 -18.75
CA ILE A 34 7.47 -11.56 -18.86
C ILE A 34 6.98 -10.74 -17.67
N GLU A 35 5.70 -10.86 -17.29
CA GLU A 35 5.17 -10.12 -16.14
C GLU A 35 5.75 -10.61 -14.80
N ARG A 36 6.01 -11.92 -14.65
CA ARG A 36 6.76 -12.46 -13.50
C ARG A 36 8.21 -11.97 -13.46
N ASN A 37 8.84 -11.72 -14.60
CA ASN A 37 10.20 -11.17 -14.63
C ASN A 37 10.24 -9.75 -14.07
N LYS A 38 9.25 -8.89 -14.35
CA LYS A 38 9.17 -7.54 -13.75
C LYS A 38 9.12 -7.59 -12.22
N ILE A 39 8.29 -8.47 -11.65
CA ILE A 39 8.24 -8.66 -10.18
C ILE A 39 9.60 -9.17 -9.68
N ARG A 40 10.22 -10.14 -10.36
CA ARG A 40 11.56 -10.63 -10.00
C ARG A 40 12.65 -9.57 -10.10
N ASP A 41 12.53 -8.60 -11.00
CA ASP A 41 13.49 -7.51 -11.14
C ASP A 41 13.33 -6.47 -10.01
N ILE A 42 12.10 -6.28 -9.50
CA ILE A 42 11.86 -5.56 -8.24
C ILE A 42 12.48 -6.32 -7.04
N GLU A 43 12.24 -7.63 -6.93
CA GLU A 43 12.82 -8.50 -5.89
C GLU A 43 14.35 -8.42 -5.88
N ARG A 44 15.00 -8.59 -7.05
CA ARG A 44 16.46 -8.49 -7.21
C ARG A 44 17.02 -7.12 -6.82
N THR A 45 16.32 -6.03 -7.10
CA THR A 45 16.80 -4.70 -6.70
C THR A 45 16.67 -4.50 -5.20
N ILE A 46 15.62 -5.03 -4.56
CA ILE A 46 15.48 -5.10 -3.10
C ILE A 46 16.64 -5.93 -2.49
N GLU A 47 16.96 -7.09 -3.06
CA GLU A 47 18.10 -7.93 -2.65
C GLU A 47 19.44 -7.18 -2.80
N LEU A 48 19.66 -6.47 -3.91
CA LEU A 48 20.90 -5.75 -4.20
C LEU A 48 21.10 -4.55 -3.26
N ILE A 49 20.05 -3.76 -3.01
CA ILE A 49 20.06 -2.66 -2.03
C ILE A 49 20.33 -3.24 -0.63
N THR A 50 19.65 -4.34 -0.28
CA THR A 50 19.86 -5.04 1.01
C THR A 50 21.32 -5.45 1.18
N ALA A 51 21.92 -6.10 0.18
CA ALA A 51 23.32 -6.53 0.23
C ALA A 51 24.30 -5.34 0.31
N LYS A 52 24.11 -4.30 -0.52
CA LYS A 52 24.93 -3.07 -0.54
C LYS A 52 24.99 -2.42 0.84
N HIS A 53 23.82 -2.12 1.42
CA HIS A 53 23.71 -1.31 2.64
C HIS A 53 23.98 -2.13 3.91
N SER A 54 23.74 -3.45 3.91
CA SER A 54 24.14 -4.32 5.04
C SER A 54 25.66 -4.38 5.22
N LEU A 55 26.44 -4.17 4.15
CA LEU A 55 27.90 -4.36 4.14
C LEU A 55 28.71 -3.06 4.24
N THR A 56 28.24 -1.92 3.72
CA THR A 56 29.17 -0.80 3.42
C THR A 56 28.73 0.63 3.76
N SER A 57 27.43 0.92 3.93
CA SER A 57 26.94 2.31 3.90
C SER A 57 26.95 3.02 5.26
N PRO A 58 27.49 4.24 5.41
CA PRO A 58 27.38 5.00 6.66
C PRO A 58 25.92 5.47 6.92
N PRO A 59 25.41 5.42 8.17
CA PRO A 59 23.99 5.64 8.44
C PRO A 59 23.56 7.11 8.25
N GLY A 60 22.68 7.32 7.26
CA GLY A 60 22.21 8.63 6.78
C GLY A 60 22.67 8.96 5.34
N ASP A 61 22.78 7.94 4.48
CA ASP A 61 23.14 8.09 3.07
C ASP A 61 21.90 8.42 2.22
N ILE A 62 21.92 9.57 1.54
CA ILE A 62 20.83 10.04 0.67
C ILE A 62 20.56 9.04 -0.47
N THR A 63 21.58 8.31 -0.93
CA THR A 63 21.41 7.32 -2.00
C THR A 63 20.52 6.15 -1.61
N LEU A 64 20.36 5.85 -0.31
CA LEU A 64 19.41 4.81 0.15
C LEU A 64 17.96 5.26 -0.03
N GLU A 65 17.64 6.53 0.22
CA GLU A 65 16.30 7.06 -0.04
C GLU A 65 15.98 7.09 -1.55
N GLU A 66 16.95 7.45 -2.38
CA GLU A 66 16.80 7.44 -3.83
C GLU A 66 16.58 6.01 -4.36
N GLU A 67 17.40 5.04 -3.93
CA GLU A 67 17.27 3.63 -4.31
C GLU A 67 15.93 3.00 -3.84
N ILE A 68 15.41 3.40 -2.67
CA ILE A 68 14.07 2.98 -2.20
C ILE A 68 12.96 3.60 -3.06
N ARG A 69 13.09 4.88 -3.46
CA ARG A 69 12.13 5.55 -4.35
C ARG A 69 12.13 4.92 -5.74
N ASP A 70 13.27 4.43 -6.23
CA ASP A 70 13.37 3.69 -7.49
C ASP A 70 12.67 2.31 -7.41
N VAL A 71 12.79 1.59 -6.28
CA VAL A 71 12.01 0.36 -6.04
C VAL A 71 10.50 0.64 -6.09
N TRP A 72 10.03 1.71 -5.46
CA TRP A 72 8.62 2.11 -5.52
C TRP A 72 8.20 2.63 -6.91
N ALA A 73 9.13 3.19 -7.69
CA ALA A 73 8.87 3.59 -9.08
C ALA A 73 8.70 2.39 -10.01
N MET A 74 9.55 1.36 -9.89
CA MET A 74 9.39 0.10 -10.63
C MET A 74 8.09 -0.62 -10.26
N LEU A 75 7.75 -0.67 -8.97
CA LEU A 75 6.48 -1.21 -8.49
C LEU A 75 5.28 -0.45 -9.05
N PHE A 76 5.33 0.88 -9.07
CA PHE A 76 4.26 1.72 -9.61
C PHE A 76 4.11 1.58 -11.13
N ASP A 77 5.21 1.56 -11.90
CA ASP A 77 5.18 1.34 -13.35
C ASP A 77 4.60 -0.04 -13.69
N PHE A 78 5.04 -1.08 -12.97
CA PHE A 78 4.48 -2.42 -13.06
C PHE A 78 2.96 -2.42 -12.80
N VAL A 79 2.49 -1.73 -11.76
CA VAL A 79 1.08 -1.65 -11.40
C VAL A 79 0.24 -0.98 -12.48
N ILE A 80 0.65 0.20 -12.99
CA ILE A 80 -0.16 0.94 -13.97
C ILE A 80 -0.21 0.25 -15.34
N HIS A 81 0.83 -0.51 -15.71
CA HIS A 81 0.88 -1.26 -16.97
C HIS A 81 0.29 -2.68 -16.89
N THR A 82 0.04 -3.20 -15.69
CA THR A 82 -0.66 -4.48 -15.48
C THR A 82 -2.18 -4.27 -15.56
N LYS A 83 -2.95 -5.20 -16.15
CA LYS A 83 -4.43 -5.11 -16.15
C LYS A 83 -5.00 -5.18 -14.72
N PHE A 84 -6.00 -4.37 -14.41
CA PHE A 84 -6.62 -4.25 -13.07
C PHE A 84 -7.14 -5.56 -12.45
N ASN A 85 -7.51 -6.55 -13.27
CA ASN A 85 -7.99 -7.88 -12.88
C ASN A 85 -6.89 -8.95 -12.84
N ASN A 86 -5.66 -8.64 -13.27
CA ASN A 86 -4.58 -9.62 -13.42
C ASN A 86 -4.02 -10.07 -12.05
N PRO A 87 -3.88 -11.39 -11.78
CA PRO A 87 -3.33 -11.93 -10.53
C PRO A 87 -1.86 -11.58 -10.26
N MET A 88 -1.15 -10.97 -11.22
CA MET A 88 0.18 -10.40 -10.97
C MET A 88 0.11 -9.15 -10.05
N LEU A 89 -1.04 -8.47 -9.95
CA LEU A 89 -1.26 -7.42 -8.92
C LEU A 89 -1.35 -8.02 -7.51
N ASP A 90 -2.01 -9.18 -7.36
CA ASP A 90 -2.04 -9.94 -6.10
C ASP A 90 -0.63 -10.43 -5.72
N SER A 91 0.17 -10.79 -6.72
CA SER A 91 1.58 -11.19 -6.51
C SER A 91 2.44 -10.02 -6.03
N ALA A 92 2.22 -8.80 -6.53
CA ALA A 92 2.91 -7.60 -6.05
C ALA A 92 2.47 -7.16 -4.64
N VAL A 93 1.20 -7.38 -4.26
CA VAL A 93 0.74 -7.17 -2.88
C VAL A 93 1.29 -8.24 -1.94
N LEU A 94 1.39 -9.50 -2.38
CA LEU A 94 2.05 -10.57 -1.62
C LEU A 94 3.54 -10.28 -1.37
N LEU A 95 4.25 -9.69 -2.34
CA LEU A 95 5.61 -9.20 -2.14
C LEU A 95 5.66 -8.16 -1.00
N LEU A 96 4.79 -7.15 -1.01
CA LEU A 96 4.72 -6.15 0.06
C LEU A 96 4.41 -6.77 1.44
N ILE A 97 3.50 -7.75 1.51
CA ILE A 97 3.18 -8.50 2.74
C ILE A 97 4.43 -9.25 3.25
N ASN A 98 5.11 -9.97 2.35
CA ASN A 98 6.34 -10.71 2.68
C ASN A 98 7.46 -9.78 3.19
N LEU A 99 7.59 -8.57 2.62
CA LEU A 99 8.52 -7.55 3.13
C LEU A 99 8.15 -7.12 4.56
N THR A 100 6.87 -6.85 4.85
CA THR A 100 6.42 -6.48 6.22
C THR A 100 6.59 -7.59 7.26
N HIS A 101 6.68 -8.85 6.85
CA HIS A 101 6.93 -10.00 7.71
C HIS A 101 8.38 -10.51 7.66
N SER A 102 9.27 -9.85 6.92
CA SER A 102 10.69 -10.19 6.87
C SER A 102 11.43 -9.82 8.16
N VAL A 103 12.62 -10.39 8.37
CA VAL A 103 13.47 -10.02 9.51
C VAL A 103 14.08 -8.64 9.23
N PRO A 104 13.98 -7.65 10.15
CA PRO A 104 14.57 -6.33 9.95
C PRO A 104 16.07 -6.41 9.63
N ILE A 105 16.47 -5.78 8.53
CA ILE A 105 17.87 -5.81 8.08
C ILE A 105 18.76 -5.09 9.10
N THR A 106 19.80 -5.79 9.56
CA THR A 106 20.82 -5.23 10.44
C THR A 106 22.14 -5.03 9.72
N GLN A 107 22.74 -3.86 9.90
CA GLN A 107 24.12 -3.58 9.52
C GLN A 107 25.06 -3.84 10.70
N GLU A 108 26.28 -4.30 10.41
CA GLU A 108 27.35 -4.40 11.41
C GLU A 108 28.06 -3.05 11.56
N VAL A 109 27.92 -2.46 12.76
CA VAL A 109 28.42 -1.13 13.13
C VAL A 109 29.36 -1.29 14.33
N HIS A 110 30.52 -0.64 14.30
CA HIS A 110 31.39 -0.57 15.49
C HIS A 110 30.68 0.19 16.61
N ASP A 111 30.57 -0.40 17.80
CA ASP A 111 29.88 0.22 18.95
C ASP A 111 30.40 1.66 19.19
N PRO A 112 29.56 2.70 19.07
CA PRO A 112 29.97 4.08 19.27
C PRO A 112 30.33 4.42 20.73
N ASN A 113 29.93 3.57 21.68
CA ASN A 113 30.28 3.69 23.10
C ASN A 113 31.59 2.98 23.44
N SER A 114 32.03 2.04 22.59
CA SER A 114 33.30 1.36 22.76
C SER A 114 34.40 2.42 22.79
N LYS A 115 35.29 2.31 23.78
CA LYS A 115 36.43 3.20 23.91
C LYS A 115 37.48 2.83 22.87
N ILE A 116 37.22 3.16 21.59
CA ILE A 116 38.11 2.94 20.43
C ILE A 116 39.56 3.10 20.90
N PRO A 117 40.35 2.00 20.97
CA PRO A 117 41.66 2.02 21.60
C PRO A 117 42.51 3.17 21.10
N GLN A 118 43.22 3.82 22.03
CA GLN A 118 43.98 5.05 21.73
C GLN A 118 45.07 4.80 20.67
N ILE A 119 45.48 3.54 20.52
CA ILE A 119 46.31 2.99 19.43
C ILE A 119 45.63 3.17 18.04
N ILE A 120 44.35 2.82 17.89
CA ILE A 120 43.61 2.97 16.62
C ILE A 120 43.45 4.47 16.26
N ARG A 121 43.21 5.33 17.26
CA ARG A 121 43.21 6.79 17.05
C ARG A 121 44.57 7.35 16.63
N ASN A 122 45.67 6.66 16.94
CA ASN A 122 47.01 7.02 16.47
C ASN A 122 47.33 6.39 15.10
N LEU A 123 46.82 5.20 14.78
CA LEU A 123 46.93 4.59 13.44
C LEU A 123 46.30 5.45 12.34
N ASN A 124 45.24 6.22 12.66
CA ASN A 124 44.67 7.23 11.75
C ASN A 124 45.61 8.43 11.45
N LYS A 125 46.85 8.46 11.97
CA LYS A 125 47.93 9.36 11.55
C LYS A 125 48.95 8.71 10.59
N VAL A 126 48.84 7.40 10.34
CA VAL A 126 49.84 6.61 9.59
C VAL A 126 49.40 6.36 8.15
N TRP A 127 48.09 6.32 7.88
CA TRP A 127 47.54 6.15 6.54
C TRP A 127 47.82 7.36 5.67
N LYS A 128 48.80 7.20 4.78
CA LYS A 128 49.13 8.13 3.70
C LYS A 128 48.66 7.54 2.37
N ASP A 129 48.21 8.41 1.48
CA ASP A 129 47.93 8.01 0.10
C ASP A 129 49.23 7.67 -0.66
N ALA A 130 49.10 7.21 -1.90
CA ALA A 130 50.24 6.88 -2.77
C ALA A 130 51.16 8.08 -3.11
N THR A 131 50.79 9.32 -2.72
CA THR A 131 51.62 10.53 -2.84
C THR A 131 52.31 10.92 -1.51
N GLY A 132 52.11 10.13 -0.45
CA GLY A 132 52.71 10.36 0.87
C GLY A 132 51.95 11.34 1.77
N LYS A 133 50.68 11.62 1.45
CA LYS A 133 49.84 12.64 2.09
C LYS A 133 48.75 12.02 2.98
N ASP A 134 48.59 12.56 4.18
CA ASP A 134 47.74 11.97 5.23
C ASP A 134 46.25 11.88 4.82
N MET A 135 45.70 10.67 4.79
CA MET A 135 44.29 10.41 4.48
C MET A 135 43.40 10.71 5.70
N LYS A 136 42.76 11.89 5.69
CA LYS A 136 41.83 12.32 6.75
C LYS A 136 40.49 11.58 6.69
N ILE A 137 40.43 10.39 7.27
CA ILE A 137 39.18 9.66 7.51
C ILE A 137 38.37 10.38 8.59
N PHE A 138 37.37 11.16 8.17
CA PHE A 138 36.50 11.93 9.08
C PHE A 138 35.45 11.05 9.76
N VAL A 139 35.81 10.43 10.88
CA VAL A 139 34.83 9.79 11.80
C VAL A 139 33.96 10.87 12.44
N LYS A 140 32.84 11.19 11.76
CA LYS A 140 31.91 12.29 12.07
C LYS A 140 31.08 11.96 13.31
N LYS A 141 31.64 12.17 14.50
CA LYS A 141 30.94 12.02 15.79
C LYS A 141 29.59 12.76 15.76
N ARG A 142 28.48 12.03 15.85
CA ARG A 142 27.16 12.62 16.14
C ARG A 142 27.25 13.33 17.50
N LYS A 143 26.90 14.62 17.56
CA LYS A 143 26.58 15.26 18.85
C LYS A 143 25.26 14.64 19.35
N PRO A 144 25.09 14.37 20.65
CA PRO A 144 23.79 13.98 21.17
C PRO A 144 22.79 15.11 20.92
N THR A 145 21.60 14.75 20.46
CA THR A 145 20.49 15.68 20.24
C THR A 145 20.13 16.36 21.58
N PRO A 146 19.89 17.68 21.63
CA PRO A 146 19.43 18.31 22.86
C PRO A 146 18.12 17.68 23.32
N LYS A 147 18.02 17.30 24.61
CA LYS A 147 16.71 17.00 25.20
C LYS A 147 15.91 18.29 25.22
N THR A 148 14.83 18.35 24.45
CA THR A 148 13.81 19.40 24.60
C THR A 148 13.36 19.40 26.05
N ARG A 149 13.52 20.54 26.71
CA ARG A 149 13.17 20.70 28.12
C ARG A 149 11.78 21.29 28.16
N GLU A 150 10.79 20.51 28.59
CA GLU A 150 9.44 21.02 28.79
C GLU A 150 9.47 22.12 29.85
N SER A 151 9.15 23.34 29.43
CA SER A 151 9.02 24.49 30.31
C SER A 151 7.56 24.60 30.75
N SER A 152 7.24 24.01 31.90
CA SER A 152 6.05 24.38 32.65
C SER A 152 6.25 25.80 33.19
N ASP A 153 5.58 26.78 32.61
CA ASP A 153 5.44 28.11 33.17
C ASP A 153 3.99 28.58 33.00
N GLY A 154 3.46 29.26 34.02
CA GLY A 154 2.02 29.52 34.17
C GLY A 154 1.61 30.92 33.74
N GLY A 155 0.31 31.13 33.48
CA GLY A 155 -0.19 32.44 33.05
C GLY A 155 -1.70 32.53 32.82
N ASP A 156 -2.50 32.33 33.86
CA ASP A 156 -3.93 32.68 33.84
C ASP A 156 -4.14 34.19 34.04
N PRO A 157 -5.05 34.82 33.26
CA PRO A 157 -5.79 36.01 33.67
C PRO A 157 -7.31 35.73 33.81
N PRO A 158 -8.04 36.45 34.68
CA PRO A 158 -9.38 36.05 35.12
C PRO A 158 -10.54 36.64 34.32
N SER A 159 -11.73 36.02 34.45
CA SER A 159 -13.03 36.67 34.22
C SER A 159 -14.15 36.00 35.04
N ASP A 160 -14.87 36.77 35.85
CA ASP A 160 -15.93 36.29 36.75
C ASP A 160 -17.27 35.96 36.06
N THR A 161 -18.00 34.98 36.59
CA THR A 161 -19.47 34.95 36.88
C THR A 161 -19.81 33.58 37.51
N SER A 162 -20.47 33.49 38.69
CA SER A 162 -21.94 33.47 38.90
C SER A 162 -22.65 32.30 38.16
N GLU A 163 -23.43 31.39 38.79
CA GLU A 163 -23.97 31.34 40.17
C GLU A 163 -24.44 29.94 40.61
N GLY A 164 -24.48 29.68 41.94
CA GLY A 164 -25.21 28.57 42.59
C GLY A 164 -24.59 27.15 42.53
N GLY A 165 -24.81 26.25 43.51
CA GLY A 165 -25.47 26.39 44.82
C GLY A 165 -25.97 25.05 45.42
N ILE A 166 -26.15 25.00 46.75
CA ILE A 166 -26.75 23.90 47.58
C ILE A 166 -25.73 22.84 48.12
N LEU A 167 -26.09 22.18 49.24
CA LEU A 167 -25.20 21.60 50.27
C LEU A 167 -25.52 20.13 50.65
N LEU A 168 -24.47 19.30 50.87
CA LEU A 168 -24.23 18.31 51.97
C LEU A 168 -25.32 17.23 52.32
N PRO A 169 -25.10 16.26 53.27
CA PRO A 169 -23.89 15.79 54.00
C PRO A 169 -23.64 14.24 54.00
N THR A 170 -22.44 13.77 54.46
CA THR A 170 -22.10 12.50 55.23
C THR A 170 -22.58 11.11 54.70
N THR A 171 -22.10 9.91 55.11
CA THR A 171 -21.17 9.31 56.13
C THR A 171 -20.18 8.35 55.41
N GLU A 172 -18.98 7.95 55.88
CA GLU A 172 -18.52 7.21 57.08
C GLU A 172 -18.82 5.68 57.14
N GLU A 173 -17.93 4.93 57.81
CA GLU A 173 -17.81 3.44 57.99
C GLU A 173 -17.30 2.65 56.75
N ASP A 174 -16.18 1.90 56.78
CA ASP A 174 -15.80 0.63 57.48
C ASP A 174 -16.40 -0.65 56.82
N SER A 175 -15.77 -1.85 56.78
CA SER A 175 -14.62 -2.39 57.53
C SER A 175 -13.80 -3.52 56.83
N ASP A 176 -12.68 -3.89 57.47
CA ASP A 176 -12.08 -5.23 57.68
C ASP A 176 -11.36 -6.12 56.62
N LYS A 177 -10.31 -6.77 57.16
CA LYS A 177 -9.52 -7.95 56.74
C LYS A 177 -10.21 -9.26 57.27
N PRO A 178 -9.64 -10.50 57.35
CA PRO A 178 -8.29 -11.04 57.10
C PRO A 178 -8.29 -12.39 56.29
N ASP A 179 -7.28 -13.27 56.23
CA ASP A 179 -5.96 -13.40 56.89
C ASP A 179 -4.87 -14.04 55.96
N ASP A 180 -4.00 -14.92 56.48
CA ASP A 180 -2.74 -15.39 55.86
C ASP A 180 -2.47 -16.91 56.05
N THR A 181 -1.29 -17.37 55.60
CA THR A 181 -0.45 -18.51 56.05
C THR A 181 -0.31 -19.71 55.09
N ASN A 182 0.95 -19.93 54.65
CA ASN A 182 1.79 -21.16 54.76
C ASN A 182 2.75 -21.28 53.54
N LYS A 183 4.07 -21.51 53.67
CA LYS A 183 4.83 -22.62 54.31
C LYS A 183 4.67 -23.97 53.56
N GLU A 184 5.69 -24.81 53.34
CA GLU A 184 7.13 -24.77 53.74
C GLU A 184 8.02 -25.75 52.92
N ASN A 185 9.35 -25.50 52.92
CA ASN A 185 10.48 -26.46 52.96
C ASN A 185 10.73 -27.60 51.93
N GLY A 186 12.02 -27.67 51.49
CA GLY A 186 12.75 -28.93 51.18
C GLY A 186 13.24 -29.12 49.73
N LYS A 187 14.35 -29.82 49.44
CA LYS A 187 15.48 -30.31 50.28
C LYS A 187 16.70 -30.64 49.37
N ALA A 188 17.91 -30.74 49.92
CA ALA A 188 19.16 -30.90 49.15
C ALA A 188 19.61 -32.36 48.90
N GLY A 189 20.46 -32.58 47.89
CA GLY A 189 21.06 -33.88 47.55
C GLY A 189 22.44 -33.77 46.84
N LYS A 190 23.36 -34.64 47.28
CA LYS A 190 24.74 -34.89 46.84
C LYS A 190 24.91 -35.11 45.31
N GLN A 191 26.01 -34.72 44.65
CA GLN A 191 27.43 -35.10 44.81
C GLN A 191 27.72 -36.57 44.46
N ASP A 192 28.51 -36.79 43.41
CA ASP A 192 29.37 -37.96 43.21
C ASP A 192 30.58 -37.56 42.33
N GLU A 193 31.66 -38.34 42.42
CA GLU A 193 32.97 -38.06 41.82
C GLU A 193 33.29 -39.05 40.69
N ASN A 194 34.16 -38.69 39.74
CA ASN A 194 35.02 -39.69 39.09
C ASN A 194 36.30 -39.07 38.48
N GLU A 195 37.39 -39.82 38.55
CA GLU A 195 38.72 -39.44 38.05
C GLU A 195 39.08 -40.20 36.74
N ASN A 196 40.27 -39.90 36.20
CA ASN A 196 41.04 -40.60 35.14
C ASN A 196 41.00 -40.00 33.71
N CYS A 197 42.10 -40.05 32.93
CA CYS A 197 43.53 -39.98 33.32
C CYS A 197 44.44 -39.74 32.10
N THR A 198 45.63 -39.16 32.35
CA THR A 198 46.89 -39.32 31.60
C THR A 198 47.05 -38.91 30.13
N SER A 199 48.33 -38.64 29.80
CA SER A 199 49.00 -38.86 28.50
C SER A 199 49.13 -37.68 27.51
N THR A 200 50.31 -37.03 27.61
CA THR A 200 51.24 -36.75 26.48
C THR A 200 50.82 -35.69 25.45
N GLY A 201 51.67 -34.74 25.06
CA GLY A 201 53.09 -34.53 25.36
C GLY A 201 53.90 -34.23 24.10
N ALA A 202 53.76 -33.01 23.57
CA ALA A 202 54.46 -32.54 22.38
C ALA A 202 54.86 -31.07 22.52
N THR A 203 56.16 -30.81 22.66
CA THR A 203 56.71 -29.45 22.80
C THR A 203 56.98 -28.87 21.41
N LEU A 204 56.28 -27.80 21.03
CA LEU A 204 56.69 -26.98 19.87
C LEU A 204 57.84 -26.02 20.27
N PRO A 205 58.72 -25.65 19.32
CA PRO A 205 59.79 -24.69 19.59
C PRO A 205 59.24 -23.26 19.76
N ASP A 206 59.86 -22.46 20.62
CA ASP A 206 59.57 -21.03 20.74
C ASP A 206 59.82 -20.29 19.41
N SER A 207 58.87 -19.43 19.04
CA SER A 207 59.03 -18.39 18.03
C SER A 207 58.67 -17.03 18.62
N ASP A 208 59.24 -15.94 18.07
CA ASP A 208 59.39 -14.68 18.79
C ASP A 208 58.08 -14.01 19.21
N LYS A 209 57.95 -13.79 20.53
CA LYS A 209 56.75 -13.28 21.21
C LYS A 209 56.56 -11.76 21.07
N ASN A 210 56.51 -11.25 19.84
CA ASN A 210 55.89 -9.95 19.53
C ASN A 210 54.36 -10.12 19.36
N GLY A 211 53.73 -10.65 20.41
CA GLY A 211 52.28 -10.88 20.45
C GLY A 211 51.50 -9.58 20.54
N VAL A 212 51.19 -8.97 19.39
CA VAL A 212 50.23 -7.88 19.29
C VAL A 212 48.85 -8.41 19.68
N SER A 213 48.43 -8.15 20.91
CA SER A 213 47.10 -8.52 21.42
C SER A 213 46.03 -7.71 20.70
N GLY A 214 45.55 -8.26 19.59
CA GLY A 214 44.45 -7.73 18.80
C GLY A 214 43.25 -7.45 19.68
N THR A 215 43.03 -6.18 20.01
CA THR A 215 41.90 -5.76 20.83
C THR A 215 40.69 -5.67 19.91
N GLU A 216 40.02 -6.80 19.70
CA GLU A 216 38.80 -6.88 18.90
C GLU A 216 37.77 -5.87 19.43
N VAL A 217 37.37 -4.95 18.55
CA VAL A 217 36.34 -3.96 18.88
C VAL A 217 34.99 -4.64 18.74
N PRO A 218 34.13 -4.64 19.77
CA PRO A 218 32.84 -5.31 19.69
C PRO A 218 32.00 -4.73 18.54
N ILE A 219 31.63 -5.62 17.62
CA ILE A 219 30.73 -5.34 16.51
C ILE A 219 29.30 -5.45 17.04
N VAL A 220 28.48 -4.42 16.79
CA VAL A 220 27.07 -4.39 17.19
C VAL A 220 26.23 -4.34 15.92
N ARG A 221 25.09 -5.04 15.93
CA ARG A 221 24.13 -5.05 14.83
C ARG A 221 23.06 -3.97 15.06
N GLU A 222 23.06 -2.93 14.23
CA GLU A 222 22.07 -1.85 14.24
C GLU A 222 21.06 -2.07 13.10
N ILE A 223 19.76 -1.89 13.36
CA ILE A 223 18.72 -2.03 12.32
C ILE A 223 18.82 -0.83 11.36
N ILE A 224 18.90 -1.10 10.05
CA ILE A 224 18.92 -0.04 9.03
C ILE A 224 17.56 0.67 9.05
N ARG A 225 17.59 2.00 9.26
CA ARG A 225 16.40 2.86 9.32
C ARG A 225 16.47 4.02 8.33
N VAL A 226 15.33 4.33 7.71
CA VAL A 226 15.11 5.41 6.74
C VAL A 226 13.87 6.18 7.18
N ASP A 227 13.98 7.51 7.36
CA ASP A 227 12.96 8.33 8.07
C ASP A 227 12.55 7.76 9.44
N GLY A 228 13.45 7.03 10.09
CA GLY A 228 13.19 6.32 11.36
C GLY A 228 12.50 4.95 11.20
N HIS A 229 11.96 4.63 10.02
CA HIS A 229 11.33 3.34 9.71
C HIS A 229 12.35 2.25 9.36
N ALA A 230 12.17 1.03 9.86
CA ALA A 230 13.04 -0.10 9.52
C ALA A 230 12.92 -0.52 8.05
N LEU A 231 14.08 -0.78 7.42
CA LEU A 231 14.20 -1.07 5.99
C LEU A 231 13.33 -2.28 5.58
N TRP A 232 12.49 -2.06 4.56
CA TRP A 232 11.44 -2.94 4.04
C TRP A 232 10.34 -3.36 5.01
N THR A 233 10.64 -3.72 6.26
CA THR A 233 9.63 -4.23 7.22
C THR A 233 8.58 -3.19 7.59
N GLU A 234 8.93 -1.91 7.57
CA GLU A 234 7.98 -0.80 7.79
C GLU A 234 7.60 -0.08 6.47
N LEU A 235 7.95 -0.65 5.30
CA LEU A 235 7.74 -0.10 3.95
C LEU A 235 8.05 1.42 3.85
N PRO A 236 9.29 1.84 4.19
CA PRO A 236 9.68 3.26 4.23
C PRO A 236 9.41 3.96 2.89
N LEU A 237 8.95 5.21 2.94
CA LEU A 237 8.61 6.07 1.80
C LEU A 237 7.44 5.60 0.91
N LEU A 238 6.97 4.34 0.97
CA LEU A 238 5.95 3.81 0.06
C LEU A 238 4.64 4.61 0.08
N HIS A 239 4.21 5.00 1.28
CA HIS A 239 2.96 5.75 1.48
C HIS A 239 3.05 7.16 0.85
N THR A 240 4.13 7.90 1.13
CA THR A 240 4.45 9.21 0.55
C THR A 240 4.63 9.14 -0.97
N TYR A 241 5.26 8.06 -1.47
CA TYR A 241 5.41 7.83 -2.90
C TYR A 241 4.05 7.66 -3.58
N LEU A 242 3.21 6.77 -3.06
CA LEU A 242 1.90 6.49 -3.65
C LEU A 242 0.96 7.70 -3.56
N ASP A 243 0.95 8.46 -2.47
CA ASP A 243 0.16 9.71 -2.37
C ASP A 243 0.58 10.73 -3.44
N ALA A 244 1.88 10.91 -3.64
CA ALA A 244 2.42 11.80 -4.68
C ALA A 244 2.12 11.33 -6.12
N GLN A 245 1.76 10.05 -6.33
CA GLN A 245 1.25 9.56 -7.62
C GLN A 245 -0.29 9.56 -7.69
N PHE A 246 -1.01 9.38 -6.58
CA PHE A 246 -2.47 9.50 -6.52
C PHE A 246 -2.94 10.93 -6.78
N LEU A 247 -2.19 11.96 -6.36
CA LEU A 247 -2.43 13.34 -6.81
C LEU A 247 -2.35 13.47 -8.34
N LYS A 248 -1.46 12.71 -8.99
CA LYS A 248 -1.25 12.72 -10.46
C LYS A 248 -2.18 11.76 -11.21
N ILE A 249 -3.15 11.13 -10.55
CA ILE A 249 -4.02 10.10 -11.17
C ILE A 249 -4.81 10.61 -12.39
N GLY A 250 -5.05 11.92 -12.50
CA GLY A 250 -5.67 12.54 -13.69
C GLY A 250 -4.79 12.57 -14.94
N ARG A 251 -3.49 12.26 -14.82
CA ARG A 251 -2.58 12.10 -15.96
C ARG A 251 -2.60 10.68 -16.54
N LEU A 252 -3.12 9.72 -15.78
CA LEU A 252 -3.21 8.32 -16.18
C LEU A 252 -4.44 8.09 -17.07
N GLU A 253 -4.34 7.14 -17.99
CA GLU A 253 -5.47 6.68 -18.80
C GLU A 253 -6.51 5.94 -17.94
N ARG A 254 -7.78 5.87 -18.41
CA ARG A 254 -8.88 5.18 -17.70
C ARG A 254 -8.47 3.76 -17.25
N LYS A 255 -7.74 3.00 -18.09
CA LYS A 255 -7.23 1.65 -17.77
C LYS A 255 -6.14 1.67 -16.69
N GLN A 256 -5.14 2.56 -16.80
CA GLN A 256 -4.08 2.72 -15.80
C GLN A 256 -4.63 3.15 -14.42
N ARG A 257 -5.63 4.05 -14.39
CA ARG A 257 -6.34 4.45 -13.16
C ARG A 257 -7.00 3.24 -12.51
N CYS A 258 -7.75 2.44 -13.27
CA CYS A 258 -8.39 1.23 -12.79
C CYS A 258 -7.39 0.23 -12.19
N SER A 259 -6.21 0.08 -12.78
CA SER A 259 -5.15 -0.78 -12.24
C SER A 259 -4.57 -0.26 -10.94
N LEU A 260 -4.31 1.05 -10.84
CA LEU A 260 -3.82 1.68 -9.62
C LEU A 260 -4.82 1.62 -8.46
N THR A 261 -6.11 1.85 -8.72
CA THR A 261 -7.16 1.74 -7.68
C THR A 261 -7.43 0.28 -7.28
N SER A 262 -7.34 -0.66 -8.24
CA SER A 262 -7.45 -2.10 -7.97
C SER A 262 -6.25 -2.66 -7.19
N PHE A 263 -5.06 -2.08 -7.37
CA PHE A 263 -3.88 -2.38 -6.55
C PHE A 263 -3.99 -1.78 -5.14
N LEU A 264 -4.42 -0.51 -5.01
CA LEU A 264 -4.69 0.11 -3.72
C LEU A 264 -5.74 -0.69 -2.91
N GLY A 265 -6.80 -1.15 -3.56
CA GLY A 265 -7.81 -1.98 -2.93
C GLY A 265 -7.24 -3.32 -2.45
N ARG A 266 -6.40 -4.00 -3.25
CA ARG A 266 -5.71 -5.21 -2.79
C ARG A 266 -4.79 -4.98 -1.58
N ILE A 267 -4.06 -3.86 -1.53
CA ILE A 267 -3.25 -3.47 -0.36
C ILE A 267 -4.15 -3.37 0.89
N ILE A 268 -5.29 -2.68 0.79
CA ILE A 268 -6.27 -2.52 1.88
C ILE A 268 -6.90 -3.86 2.29
N ALA A 269 -7.24 -4.72 1.32
CA ALA A 269 -7.81 -6.05 1.56
C ALA A 269 -6.78 -7.00 2.22
N GLY A 270 -5.51 -6.88 1.87
CA GLY A 270 -4.38 -7.59 2.49
C GLY A 270 -3.96 -7.03 3.87
N GLY A 271 -4.63 -6.00 4.38
CA GLY A 271 -4.36 -5.41 5.70
C GLY A 271 -3.11 -4.51 5.80
N LEU A 272 -2.37 -4.33 4.70
CA LEU A 272 -1.17 -3.50 4.66
C LEU A 272 -1.50 -2.03 4.98
N GLY A 273 -0.76 -1.43 5.92
CA GLY A 273 -0.82 -0.01 6.26
C GLY A 273 -2.24 0.53 6.51
N TYR A 274 -3.09 -0.29 7.13
CA TYR A 274 -4.56 -0.20 7.18
C TYR A 274 -5.16 1.21 7.26
N GLN A 275 -4.62 2.11 8.09
CA GLN A 275 -5.14 3.48 8.19
C GLN A 275 -4.85 4.33 6.94
N TYR A 276 -3.59 4.41 6.49
CA TYR A 276 -3.18 5.38 5.46
C TYR A 276 -3.70 5.02 4.06
N PHE A 277 -3.57 3.77 3.64
CA PHE A 277 -4.07 3.34 2.34
C PHE A 277 -5.60 3.47 2.25
N SER A 278 -6.31 3.18 3.35
CA SER A 278 -7.75 3.43 3.44
C SER A 278 -8.11 4.92 3.40
N CYS A 279 -7.26 5.81 3.91
CA CYS A 279 -7.44 7.26 3.76
C CYS A 279 -7.28 7.72 2.31
N MET A 280 -6.33 7.16 1.55
CA MET A 280 -6.23 7.42 0.10
C MET A 280 -7.43 6.85 -0.67
N ALA A 281 -7.96 5.70 -0.27
CA ALA A 281 -9.20 5.16 -0.83
C ALA A 281 -10.42 6.06 -0.52
N LEU A 282 -10.56 6.50 0.74
CA LEU A 282 -11.60 7.44 1.17
C LEU A 282 -11.53 8.76 0.38
N TRP A 283 -10.33 9.31 0.21
CA TRP A 283 -10.08 10.47 -0.63
C TRP A 283 -10.57 10.22 -2.06
N PHE A 284 -10.17 9.12 -2.69
CA PHE A 284 -10.57 8.82 -4.06
C PHE A 284 -12.10 8.62 -4.21
N ILE A 285 -12.75 7.99 -3.23
CA ILE A 285 -14.21 7.80 -3.19
C ILE A 285 -14.93 9.14 -3.00
N ARG A 286 -14.45 10.00 -2.09
CA ARG A 286 -14.95 11.37 -1.90
C ARG A 286 -14.87 12.13 -3.23
N GLU A 287 -13.69 12.16 -3.83
CA GLU A 287 -13.47 12.89 -5.06
C GLU A 287 -14.32 12.38 -6.22
N THR A 288 -14.69 11.10 -6.23
CA THR A 288 -15.58 10.52 -7.24
C THR A 288 -17.07 10.79 -6.97
N LEU A 289 -17.53 10.70 -5.71
CA LEU A 289 -18.96 10.66 -5.38
C LEU A 289 -19.48 11.87 -4.59
N GLU A 290 -18.65 12.43 -3.71
CA GLU A 290 -18.99 13.57 -2.84
C GLU A 290 -18.60 14.94 -3.43
N THR A 291 -17.76 14.98 -4.47
CA THR A 291 -17.40 16.22 -5.19
C THR A 291 -18.33 16.42 -6.42
N PRO A 292 -18.76 17.67 -6.76
CA PRO A 292 -19.48 17.93 -8.01
C PRO A 292 -18.56 17.68 -9.22
N ARG A 293 -19.03 16.92 -10.21
CA ARG A 293 -18.30 16.65 -11.45
C ARG A 293 -19.22 16.69 -12.66
N ALA A 294 -18.65 17.06 -13.80
CA ALA A 294 -19.34 17.00 -15.08
C ALA A 294 -19.73 15.55 -15.41
N ILE A 295 -20.97 15.37 -15.83
CA ILE A 295 -21.44 14.19 -16.53
C ILE A 295 -21.43 14.56 -18.01
N ILE A 296 -20.65 13.82 -18.79
CA ILE A 296 -20.69 13.89 -20.25
C ILE A 296 -21.53 12.70 -20.69
N GLU A 297 -22.54 12.95 -21.50
CA GLU A 297 -23.20 11.89 -22.27
C GLU A 297 -22.19 11.46 -23.34
N GLU A 298 -21.65 10.25 -23.21
CA GLU A 298 -20.79 9.67 -24.24
C GLU A 298 -21.71 9.40 -25.44
N GLU A 299 -21.71 10.34 -26.41
CA GLU A 299 -22.44 10.18 -27.68
C GLU A 299 -22.06 8.83 -28.26
N VAL A 300 -23.07 7.98 -28.48
CA VAL A 300 -22.87 6.63 -29.01
C VAL A 300 -22.54 6.77 -30.49
N GLY A 301 -21.26 7.04 -30.75
CA GLY A 301 -20.67 6.86 -32.07
C GLY A 301 -20.98 5.45 -32.53
N SER A 302 -21.63 5.34 -33.68
CA SER A 302 -21.91 4.06 -34.31
C SER A 302 -20.60 3.48 -34.82
N ASP A 303 -19.92 2.69 -33.98
CA ASP A 303 -18.79 1.84 -34.35
C ASP A 303 -19.24 0.66 -35.25
N GLU A 304 -20.15 0.92 -36.19
CA GLU A 304 -20.56 0.01 -37.25
C GLU A 304 -19.52 0.07 -38.39
N ASP A 305 -18.63 -0.92 -38.38
CA ASP A 305 -18.00 -1.51 -39.56
C ASP A 305 -17.00 -0.69 -40.42
N GLU A 306 -16.12 0.15 -39.86
CA GLU A 306 -14.92 0.63 -40.60
C GLU A 306 -13.76 -0.41 -40.67
N TYR A 307 -14.09 -1.68 -40.92
CA TYR A 307 -13.09 -2.75 -41.10
C TYR A 307 -12.57 -2.80 -42.56
N GLY A 308 -12.02 -1.68 -43.07
CA GLY A 308 -12.04 -1.45 -44.52
C GLY A 308 -10.95 -0.65 -45.27
N SER A 309 -9.86 -0.13 -44.71
CA SER A 309 -8.70 0.32 -45.53
C SER A 309 -7.41 0.61 -44.77
N TYR A 310 -6.38 -0.24 -44.91
CA TYR A 310 -5.02 0.06 -44.46
C TYR A 310 -4.32 1.01 -45.46
N SER A 311 -4.45 2.32 -45.23
CA SER A 311 -3.83 3.37 -46.06
C SER A 311 -2.52 3.90 -45.45
N GLN A 312 -1.51 4.19 -46.28
CA GLN A 312 -0.12 4.43 -45.84
C GLN A 312 0.15 5.79 -45.15
N GLU A 313 -0.87 6.58 -44.82
CA GLU A 313 -0.66 7.92 -44.26
C GLU A 313 -0.26 7.96 -42.77
N ASP A 314 -0.59 6.91 -42.01
CA ASP A 314 -0.53 6.98 -40.54
C ASP A 314 0.89 7.01 -39.97
N GLU A 315 1.89 6.56 -40.74
CA GLU A 315 3.29 6.66 -40.30
C GLU A 315 3.73 8.13 -40.12
N ALA A 316 3.22 9.05 -40.95
CA ALA A 316 3.47 10.48 -40.83
C ALA A 316 2.71 11.09 -39.64
N LYS A 317 1.45 10.68 -39.43
CA LYS A 317 0.62 11.13 -38.30
C LYS A 317 1.21 10.65 -36.95
N ASN A 318 1.72 9.42 -36.89
CA ASN A 318 2.36 8.83 -35.72
C ASN A 318 3.67 9.56 -35.36
N LYS A 319 4.57 9.78 -36.34
CA LYS A 319 5.80 10.57 -36.14
C LYS A 319 5.50 12.00 -35.63
N LYS A 320 4.40 12.62 -36.08
CA LYS A 320 3.93 13.93 -35.60
C LYS A 320 3.36 13.89 -34.17
N ARG A 321 2.69 12.80 -33.76
CA ARG A 321 2.26 12.57 -32.36
C ARG A 321 3.46 12.39 -31.42
N GLN A 322 4.41 11.51 -31.77
CA GLN A 322 5.61 11.25 -30.97
C GLN A 322 6.47 12.50 -30.77
N ALA A 323 6.62 13.34 -31.81
CA ALA A 323 7.33 14.62 -31.69
C ALA A 323 6.61 15.63 -30.76
N LYS A 324 5.28 15.59 -30.69
CA LYS A 324 4.47 16.42 -29.77
C LYS A 324 4.55 15.92 -28.33
N GLU A 325 4.54 14.60 -28.11
CA GLU A 325 4.80 13.99 -26.80
C GLU A 325 6.20 14.32 -26.27
N LYS A 326 7.25 14.17 -27.10
CA LYS A 326 8.63 14.40 -26.64
C LYS A 326 8.83 15.84 -26.15
N ARG A 327 8.22 16.82 -26.82
CA ARG A 327 8.17 18.22 -26.36
C ARG A 327 7.32 18.43 -25.10
N LYS A 328 6.26 17.64 -24.89
CA LYS A 328 5.47 17.72 -23.65
C LYS A 328 6.30 17.26 -22.44
N ARG A 329 7.02 16.14 -22.57
CA ARG A 329 7.88 15.57 -21.51
C ARG A 329 9.03 16.49 -21.07
N GLU A 330 9.47 17.41 -21.94
CA GLU A 330 10.47 18.45 -21.59
C GLU A 330 9.85 19.65 -20.84
N GLN A 331 8.53 19.87 -20.97
CA GLN A 331 7.78 20.94 -20.30
C GLN A 331 7.43 20.59 -18.84
N ASP A 332 7.28 19.30 -18.52
CA ASP A 332 6.78 18.80 -17.23
C ASP A 332 7.77 18.98 -16.04
N LYS A 333 8.94 19.60 -16.26
CA LYS A 333 10.03 19.75 -15.27
C LYS A 333 9.70 20.67 -14.07
N TYR A 334 8.68 21.52 -14.20
CA TYR A 334 8.23 22.43 -13.13
C TYR A 334 6.71 22.51 -13.04
N ASP A 335 6.05 21.36 -12.97
CA ASP A 335 4.62 21.30 -12.68
C ASP A 335 4.34 21.66 -11.21
N THR A 336 3.68 22.79 -10.99
CA THR A 336 3.15 23.17 -9.68
C THR A 336 2.00 22.24 -9.28
N MET A 337 1.81 22.04 -7.97
CA MET A 337 0.70 21.23 -7.45
C MET A 337 -0.65 21.75 -7.93
N ASP A 338 -0.84 23.07 -8.02
CA ASP A 338 -1.99 23.74 -8.62
C ASP A 338 -2.37 23.20 -10.02
N LYS A 339 -1.38 22.85 -10.86
CA LYS A 339 -1.62 22.31 -12.20
C LYS A 339 -2.08 20.85 -12.12
N VAL A 340 -1.45 20.06 -11.26
CA VAL A 340 -1.80 18.65 -11.03
C VAL A 340 -3.22 18.53 -10.44
N GLU A 341 -3.56 19.36 -9.46
CA GLU A 341 -4.90 19.42 -8.86
C GLU A 341 -5.96 19.88 -9.89
N LYS A 342 -5.65 20.85 -10.76
CA LYS A 342 -6.54 21.26 -11.86
C LYS A 342 -6.74 20.15 -12.90
N GLU A 343 -5.69 19.41 -13.26
CA GLU A 343 -5.80 18.25 -14.15
C GLU A 343 -6.70 17.15 -13.57
N PHE A 344 -6.67 16.94 -12.25
CA PHE A 344 -7.58 16.02 -11.56
C PHE A 344 -9.01 16.56 -11.37
N ALA A 345 -9.17 17.86 -11.11
CA ALA A 345 -10.47 18.52 -11.02
C ALA A 345 -11.24 18.50 -12.37
N ASN A 346 -10.51 18.56 -13.49
CA ASN A 346 -11.08 18.49 -14.83
C ASN A 346 -11.63 17.08 -15.22
N LEU A 347 -11.37 16.03 -14.43
CA LEU A 347 -11.89 14.70 -14.72
C LEU A 347 -13.41 14.63 -14.53
N THR A 348 -14.07 13.98 -15.49
CA THR A 348 -15.52 13.74 -15.46
C THR A 348 -15.91 12.69 -14.42
N LEU A 349 -17.22 12.50 -14.21
CA LEU A 349 -17.69 11.35 -13.43
C LEU A 349 -17.40 10.01 -14.15
N ASN A 350 -17.49 9.98 -15.49
CA ASN A 350 -17.20 8.79 -16.30
C ASN A 350 -15.73 8.35 -16.15
N ASP A 351 -14.82 9.32 -16.02
CA ASP A 351 -13.38 9.10 -15.80
C ASP A 351 -13.03 8.39 -14.49
N LEU A 352 -13.83 8.63 -13.44
CA LEU A 352 -13.49 8.27 -12.06
C LEU A 352 -14.38 7.17 -11.47
N LEU A 353 -15.62 7.05 -11.94
CA LEU A 353 -16.54 6.02 -11.44
C LEU A 353 -16.03 4.60 -11.72
N PHE A 354 -15.43 4.33 -12.88
CA PHE A 354 -14.92 2.99 -13.17
C PHE A 354 -13.69 2.61 -12.30
N PRO A 355 -12.66 3.46 -12.14
CA PRO A 355 -11.63 3.21 -11.13
C PRO A 355 -12.19 3.07 -9.69
N CYS A 356 -13.25 3.79 -9.34
CA CYS A 356 -13.92 3.64 -8.04
C CYS A 356 -14.66 2.30 -7.90
N ILE A 357 -15.20 1.76 -8.99
CA ILE A 357 -15.75 0.39 -9.05
C ILE A 357 -14.66 -0.65 -8.80
N THR A 358 -13.48 -0.54 -9.42
CA THR A 358 -12.40 -1.53 -9.19
C THR A 358 -11.88 -1.48 -7.74
N LEU A 359 -11.88 -0.30 -7.12
CA LEU A 359 -11.61 -0.13 -5.68
C LEU A 359 -12.68 -0.84 -4.82
N PHE A 360 -13.97 -0.64 -5.12
CA PHE A 360 -15.04 -1.34 -4.40
C PHE A 360 -15.00 -2.86 -4.63
N ALA A 361 -14.75 -3.33 -5.85
CA ALA A 361 -14.67 -4.76 -6.16
C ALA A 361 -13.54 -5.47 -5.39
N THR A 362 -12.43 -4.76 -5.09
CA THR A 362 -11.27 -5.33 -4.39
C THR A 362 -11.31 -5.15 -2.87
N CYS A 363 -11.78 -4.03 -2.32
CA CYS A 363 -11.68 -3.76 -0.87
C CYS A 363 -12.96 -3.33 -0.13
N SER A 364 -14.12 -3.31 -0.79
CA SER A 364 -15.37 -2.78 -0.18
C SER A 364 -15.78 -3.43 1.14
N LYS A 365 -15.44 -4.72 1.37
CA LYS A 365 -15.58 -5.37 2.68
C LYS A 365 -14.85 -4.62 3.80
N THR A 366 -13.59 -4.29 3.55
CA THR A 366 -12.74 -3.55 4.49
C THR A 366 -13.25 -2.12 4.66
N LEU A 367 -13.70 -1.47 3.59
CA LEU A 367 -14.32 -0.14 3.65
C LEU A 367 -15.62 -0.13 4.46
N ALA A 368 -16.43 -1.20 4.39
CA ALA A 368 -17.63 -1.37 5.23
C ALA A 368 -17.27 -1.51 6.72
N ALA A 369 -16.24 -2.31 7.03
CA ALA A 369 -15.72 -2.45 8.40
C ALA A 369 -15.16 -1.11 8.94
N LEU A 370 -14.50 -0.32 8.10
CA LEU A 370 -14.05 1.04 8.42
C LEU A 370 -15.22 1.99 8.67
N SER A 371 -16.27 1.97 7.85
CA SER A 371 -17.47 2.81 8.04
C SER A 371 -18.26 2.49 9.31
N VAL A 372 -18.16 1.29 9.87
CA VAL A 372 -18.76 0.95 11.18
C VAL A 372 -17.80 1.26 12.33
N SER A 373 -16.53 0.85 12.23
CA SER A 373 -15.54 1.09 13.30
C SER A 373 -15.15 2.57 13.47
N SER A 374 -15.36 3.40 12.44
CA SER A 374 -15.14 4.86 12.44
C SER A 374 -13.80 5.28 13.09
N PRO A 375 -12.65 4.70 12.66
CA PRO A 375 -11.40 4.81 13.40
C PRO A 375 -10.82 6.24 13.39
N THR A 376 -10.36 6.70 14.54
CA THR A 376 -9.68 7.99 14.69
C THR A 376 -8.29 7.96 14.06
N ILE A 377 -8.18 8.50 12.84
CA ILE A 377 -6.96 8.50 12.03
C ILE A 377 -5.92 9.46 12.63
N ASN A 378 -4.78 8.90 13.07
CA ASN A 378 -3.54 9.59 13.49
C ASN A 378 -2.84 10.40 12.36
N GLY A 379 -1.84 11.22 12.70
CA GLY A 379 -0.87 11.79 11.75
C GLY A 379 -1.09 13.27 11.31
N PRO A 380 -0.11 13.85 10.60
CA PRO A 380 -0.24 15.14 9.91
C PRO A 380 -0.96 14.97 8.55
N GLY A 381 -1.52 16.05 8.01
CA GLY A 381 -2.15 16.06 6.67
C GLY A 381 -3.53 15.42 6.56
N LYS A 382 -4.07 14.84 7.65
CA LYS A 382 -5.37 14.12 7.73
C LYS A 382 -6.45 14.75 6.86
N ASN A 383 -6.73 16.03 7.09
CA ASN A 383 -7.87 16.78 6.57
C ASN A 383 -8.01 16.61 5.04
N ARG A 384 -6.90 16.64 4.28
CA ARG A 384 -6.99 16.47 2.81
C ARG A 384 -7.59 15.11 2.43
N LEU A 385 -7.32 14.05 3.19
CA LEU A 385 -7.83 12.70 2.95
C LEU A 385 -9.15 12.40 3.72
N THR A 386 -9.34 12.97 4.92
CA THR A 386 -10.48 12.67 5.81
C THR A 386 -11.70 13.58 5.64
N ASN A 387 -11.53 14.81 5.13
CA ASN A 387 -12.62 15.78 4.98
C ASN A 387 -13.82 15.22 4.18
N ILE A 388 -15.01 15.72 4.51
CA ILE A 388 -16.27 15.48 3.78
C ILE A 388 -16.25 16.29 2.46
N GLY A 389 -16.74 15.71 1.36
CA GLY A 389 -16.89 16.40 0.08
C GLY A 389 -18.18 17.23 0.01
N GLU A 390 -18.17 18.27 -0.82
CA GLU A 390 -19.22 19.30 -0.90
C GLU A 390 -20.66 18.75 -0.94
N LEU A 391 -20.92 17.74 -1.77
CA LEU A 391 -22.25 17.14 -1.94
C LEU A 391 -22.73 16.36 -0.71
N ALA A 392 -21.81 15.90 0.14
CA ALA A 392 -22.09 15.11 1.34
C ALA A 392 -22.25 15.95 2.61
N THR A 393 -21.82 17.22 2.59
CA THR A 393 -21.88 18.16 3.75
C THR A 393 -23.25 18.25 4.41
N ASN A 394 -24.33 18.24 3.62
CA ASN A 394 -25.71 18.33 4.11
C ASN A 394 -26.30 16.98 4.55
N PHE A 395 -25.57 15.87 4.39
CA PHE A 395 -26.01 14.51 4.74
C PHE A 395 -25.20 13.90 5.89
N VAL A 396 -23.94 14.32 6.05
CA VAL A 396 -22.98 13.83 7.02
C VAL A 396 -22.71 14.94 8.03
N LYS A 397 -22.83 14.66 9.33
CA LYS A 397 -22.59 15.68 10.37
C LYS A 397 -21.16 16.23 10.27
N GLU A 398 -21.01 17.54 10.50
CA GLU A 398 -19.73 18.27 10.42
C GLU A 398 -18.58 17.68 11.27
N LYS A 399 -18.91 16.88 12.29
CA LYS A 399 -17.94 16.23 13.21
C LYS A 399 -17.55 14.80 12.79
N GLU A 400 -18.12 14.26 11.71
CA GLU A 400 -17.85 12.90 11.21
C GLU A 400 -16.81 12.93 10.07
N GLU A 401 -15.58 13.35 10.40
CA GLU A 401 -14.41 13.14 9.54
C GLU A 401 -14.10 11.64 9.36
N GLY A 402 -13.44 11.30 8.24
CA GLY A 402 -12.99 9.93 7.99
C GLY A 402 -14.11 9.02 7.47
N PHE A 403 -14.07 7.74 7.83
CA PHE A 403 -15.11 6.77 7.47
C PHE A 403 -16.28 6.83 8.46
N SER A 404 -17.52 6.88 7.96
CA SER A 404 -18.72 6.70 8.80
C SER A 404 -19.85 6.01 8.03
N ILE A 405 -20.87 5.54 8.75
CA ILE A 405 -22.09 4.94 8.17
C ILE A 405 -22.89 5.99 7.37
N GLN A 406 -22.84 7.27 7.75
CA GLN A 406 -23.52 8.34 7.00
C GLN A 406 -22.88 8.54 5.61
N ARG A 407 -21.54 8.54 5.50
CA ARG A 407 -20.87 8.60 4.19
C ARG A 407 -21.20 7.38 3.34
N TRP A 408 -21.21 6.17 3.92
CA TRP A 408 -21.60 4.95 3.23
C TRP A 408 -23.03 5.03 2.64
N MET A 409 -23.98 5.53 3.43
CA MET A 409 -25.36 5.72 2.99
C MET A 409 -25.51 6.86 1.98
N PHE A 410 -24.70 7.91 2.08
CA PHE A 410 -24.59 8.93 1.04
C PHE A 410 -24.10 8.34 -0.28
N TRP A 411 -23.03 7.54 -0.29
CA TRP A 411 -22.50 6.90 -1.51
C TRP A 411 -23.55 6.00 -2.16
N LYS A 412 -24.24 5.14 -1.38
CA LYS A 412 -25.37 4.33 -1.87
C LYS A 412 -26.48 5.19 -2.49
N SER A 413 -26.88 6.28 -1.83
CA SER A 413 -27.91 7.21 -2.33
C SER A 413 -27.48 7.92 -3.63
N ARG A 414 -26.23 8.40 -3.67
CA ARG A 414 -25.61 9.09 -4.80
C ARG A 414 -25.51 8.20 -6.03
N LEU A 415 -25.02 6.97 -5.86
CA LEU A 415 -24.92 5.97 -6.93
C LEU A 415 -26.30 5.57 -7.45
N LYS A 416 -27.28 5.36 -6.57
CA LYS A 416 -28.68 5.13 -6.97
C LYS A 416 -29.24 6.29 -7.79
N LYS A 417 -28.93 7.54 -7.44
CA LYS A 417 -29.33 8.72 -8.24
C LYS A 417 -28.67 8.73 -9.62
N ILE A 418 -27.36 8.47 -9.71
CA ILE A 418 -26.63 8.39 -10.99
C ILE A 418 -27.20 7.26 -11.86
N ALA A 419 -27.45 6.08 -11.31
CA ALA A 419 -28.06 4.92 -11.96
C ALA A 419 -29.48 5.17 -12.52
N SER A 420 -30.15 6.23 -12.07
CA SER A 420 -31.48 6.67 -12.51
C SER A 420 -31.46 7.81 -13.54
N LEU A 421 -30.29 8.34 -13.93
CA LEU A 421 -30.18 9.39 -14.93
C LEU A 421 -30.40 8.88 -16.37
N GLY A 422 -30.27 7.59 -16.62
CA GLY A 422 -30.48 6.97 -17.94
C GLY A 422 -29.27 7.05 -18.87
N VAL A 423 -28.41 8.07 -18.73
CA VAL A 423 -27.14 8.24 -19.45
C VAL A 423 -26.29 6.95 -19.38
N GLN A 424 -25.93 6.38 -20.51
CA GLN A 424 -25.03 5.22 -20.61
C GLN A 424 -23.61 5.66 -21.04
N PRO A 425 -22.56 4.87 -20.77
CA PRO A 425 -22.53 3.66 -19.93
C PRO A 425 -22.65 3.98 -18.41
N LEU A 426 -22.54 5.26 -18.04
CA LEU A 426 -22.49 5.75 -16.65
C LEU A 426 -23.57 5.15 -15.73
N SER A 427 -24.82 5.02 -16.20
CA SER A 427 -25.93 4.47 -15.41
C SER A 427 -25.76 2.97 -15.12
N ARG A 428 -25.14 2.20 -16.01
CA ARG A 428 -24.78 0.79 -15.80
C ARG A 428 -23.65 0.67 -14.77
N SER A 429 -22.57 1.44 -14.94
CA SER A 429 -21.46 1.52 -13.98
C SER A 429 -21.95 1.89 -12.57
N ALA A 430 -22.86 2.86 -12.46
CA ALA A 430 -23.42 3.28 -11.17
C ALA A 430 -24.30 2.21 -10.49
N ARG A 431 -24.97 1.33 -11.27
CA ARG A 431 -25.71 0.17 -10.72
C ARG A 431 -24.76 -0.87 -10.15
N LEU A 432 -23.69 -1.22 -10.88
CA LEU A 432 -22.67 -2.11 -10.36
C LEU A 432 -22.04 -1.56 -9.06
N ALA A 433 -21.62 -0.30 -9.06
CA ALA A 433 -21.05 0.34 -7.88
C ALA A 433 -22.01 0.27 -6.67
N PHE A 434 -23.31 0.50 -6.90
CA PHE A 434 -24.35 0.36 -5.89
C PHE A 434 -24.53 -1.08 -5.40
N ASN A 435 -24.55 -2.06 -6.31
CA ASN A 435 -24.67 -3.48 -6.00
C ASN A 435 -23.47 -3.99 -5.18
N LEU A 436 -22.26 -3.53 -5.48
CA LEU A 436 -21.05 -3.81 -4.70
C LEU A 436 -21.19 -3.28 -3.27
N LEU A 437 -21.56 -2.00 -3.09
CA LEU A 437 -21.76 -1.42 -1.75
C LEU A 437 -22.86 -2.13 -0.95
N CYS A 438 -24.00 -2.45 -1.56
CA CYS A 438 -25.10 -3.16 -0.91
C CYS A 438 -24.77 -4.63 -0.56
N ASN A 439 -23.78 -5.23 -1.21
CA ASN A 439 -23.28 -6.56 -0.85
C ASN A 439 -22.12 -6.53 0.16
N SER A 440 -21.46 -5.39 0.35
CA SER A 440 -20.23 -5.28 1.15
C SER A 440 -20.44 -5.63 2.62
N GLY A 441 -21.53 -5.12 3.23
CA GLY A 441 -21.90 -5.44 4.60
C GLY A 441 -22.15 -6.94 4.76
N ARG A 442 -23.06 -7.47 3.94
CA ARG A 442 -23.40 -8.92 3.88
C ARG A 442 -22.16 -9.81 3.74
N PHE A 443 -21.25 -9.51 2.82
CA PHE A 443 -20.02 -10.28 2.59
C PHE A 443 -18.95 -10.13 3.69
N SER A 444 -19.19 -9.27 4.67
CA SER A 444 -18.33 -9.02 5.84
C SER A 444 -18.97 -9.42 7.17
N GLY A 445 -20.23 -9.91 7.16
CA GLY A 445 -21.00 -10.17 8.38
C GLY A 445 -21.53 -8.91 9.08
N ILE A 446 -21.55 -7.76 8.40
CA ILE A 446 -21.92 -6.45 8.95
C ILE A 446 -23.31 -6.05 8.45
N GLU A 447 -24.27 -5.81 9.35
CA GLU A 447 -25.60 -5.29 8.97
C GLU A 447 -25.54 -3.76 8.77
N LEU A 448 -25.41 -3.32 7.51
CA LEU A 448 -25.47 -1.91 7.15
C LEU A 448 -26.91 -1.47 6.84
N PRO A 449 -27.30 -0.21 7.13
CA PRO A 449 -28.67 0.25 6.92
C PRO A 449 -29.18 0.03 5.49
N GLY A 450 -30.33 -0.63 5.38
CA GLY A 450 -31.02 -0.90 4.11
C GLY A 450 -30.45 -2.03 3.25
N ASP A 451 -29.31 -2.66 3.59
CA ASP A 451 -28.78 -3.81 2.83
C ASP A 451 -29.80 -4.97 2.85
N ARG A 452 -30.38 -5.27 4.02
CA ARG A 452 -31.38 -6.32 4.20
C ARG A 452 -32.66 -6.11 3.37
N GLU A 453 -33.14 -4.87 3.28
CA GLU A 453 -34.33 -4.51 2.50
C GLU A 453 -34.06 -4.49 1.00
N PHE A 454 -32.84 -4.09 0.59
CA PHE A 454 -32.39 -4.26 -0.80
C PHE A 454 -32.36 -5.74 -1.18
N MET A 455 -31.69 -6.59 -0.39
CA MET A 455 -31.61 -8.03 -0.64
C MET A 455 -32.98 -8.71 -0.69
N LYS A 456 -33.92 -8.31 0.18
CA LYS A 456 -35.31 -8.80 0.15
C LYS A 456 -35.97 -8.50 -1.22
N ARG A 457 -35.86 -7.27 -1.71
CA ARG A 457 -36.41 -6.87 -3.02
C ARG A 457 -35.68 -7.54 -4.19
N SER A 458 -34.36 -7.69 -4.12
CA SER A 458 -33.60 -8.42 -5.13
C SER A 458 -34.02 -9.88 -5.25
N LEU A 459 -34.40 -10.53 -4.13
CA LEU A 459 -34.99 -11.87 -4.14
C LEU A 459 -36.43 -11.87 -4.69
N GLU A 460 -37.24 -10.86 -4.39
CA GLU A 460 -38.61 -10.70 -4.93
C GLU A 460 -38.66 -10.47 -6.46
N TYR A 461 -37.54 -10.06 -7.07
CA TYR A 461 -37.42 -9.84 -8.53
C TYR A 461 -36.53 -10.85 -9.26
N LEU A 462 -35.97 -11.86 -8.57
CA LEU A 462 -35.21 -12.93 -9.22
C LEU A 462 -36.17 -13.98 -9.83
N PRO A 463 -35.95 -14.42 -11.07
CA PRO A 463 -36.65 -15.60 -11.62
C PRO A 463 -36.40 -16.84 -10.76
N GLU A 464 -37.38 -17.73 -10.64
CA GLU A 464 -37.30 -18.95 -9.80
C GLU A 464 -36.12 -19.89 -10.13
N GLN A 465 -35.50 -19.71 -11.30
CA GLN A 465 -34.37 -20.51 -11.80
C GLN A 465 -33.01 -19.80 -11.69
N SER A 466 -32.96 -18.54 -11.25
CA SER A 466 -31.74 -17.73 -11.17
C SER A 466 -31.27 -17.61 -9.72
N SER A 467 -30.01 -17.97 -9.43
CA SER A 467 -29.47 -17.73 -8.10
C SER A 467 -28.96 -16.29 -7.93
N LEU A 468 -28.89 -15.82 -6.69
CA LEU A 468 -28.18 -14.57 -6.35
C LEU A 468 -26.70 -14.59 -6.80
N VAL A 469 -26.08 -15.78 -6.87
CA VAL A 469 -24.68 -15.94 -7.27
C VAL A 469 -24.52 -15.65 -8.77
N ASP A 470 -25.47 -16.07 -9.60
CA ASP A 470 -25.43 -15.83 -11.05
C ASP A 470 -25.56 -14.34 -11.36
N LEU A 471 -26.47 -13.64 -10.67
CA LEU A 471 -26.66 -12.19 -10.79
C LEU A 471 -25.37 -11.44 -10.47
N PHE A 472 -24.73 -11.74 -9.33
CA PHE A 472 -23.49 -11.06 -8.92
C PHE A 472 -22.24 -11.50 -9.71
N ASN A 473 -22.20 -12.72 -10.24
CA ASN A 473 -21.17 -13.14 -11.17
C ASN A 473 -21.29 -12.43 -12.52
N SER A 474 -22.51 -12.17 -13.01
CA SER A 474 -22.71 -11.37 -14.24
C SER A 474 -22.26 -9.91 -14.07
N ASP A 475 -22.52 -9.32 -12.91
CA ASP A 475 -22.04 -7.98 -12.51
C ASP A 475 -20.50 -7.90 -12.50
N LEU A 476 -19.80 -8.97 -12.09
CA LEU A 476 -18.33 -9.04 -12.05
C LEU A 476 -17.71 -9.35 -13.42
N ASN A 477 -18.24 -10.32 -14.17
CA ASN A 477 -17.73 -10.70 -15.49
C ASN A 477 -17.77 -9.52 -16.48
N TRP A 478 -18.81 -8.69 -16.40
CA TRP A 478 -18.95 -7.48 -17.21
C TRP A 478 -17.82 -6.45 -16.99
N ILE A 479 -17.20 -6.40 -15.80
CA ILE A 479 -16.08 -5.50 -15.51
C ILE A 479 -14.87 -5.81 -16.42
N ASP A 480 -14.66 -7.09 -16.67
CA ASP A 480 -13.57 -7.59 -17.52
C ASP A 480 -13.88 -7.36 -19.01
N GLU A 481 -15.14 -7.56 -19.42
CA GLU A 481 -15.62 -7.31 -20.79
C GLU A 481 -15.50 -5.82 -21.16
N GLU A 482 -15.99 -4.89 -20.35
CA GLU A 482 -16.06 -3.46 -20.75
C GLU A 482 -14.71 -2.71 -20.66
N ILE A 483 -13.70 -3.27 -19.96
CA ILE A 483 -12.32 -2.76 -20.03
C ILE A 483 -11.50 -3.45 -21.13
N CYS A 484 -11.82 -4.70 -21.49
CA CYS A 484 -11.06 -5.49 -22.47
C CYS A 484 -11.96 -6.15 -23.54
N PRO A 485 -12.63 -5.35 -24.41
CA PRO A 485 -12.94 -5.81 -25.76
C PRO A 485 -11.66 -6.14 -26.54
#